data_AF-A0A060DGM9-F1
#
_entry.id   AF-A0A060DGM9-F1
#
_cell.length_a   1.000
_cell.length_b   1.000
_cell.length_c   1.000
_cell.angle_alpha   90.00
_cell.angle_beta   90.00
_cell.angle_gamma   90.00
#
_symmetry.space_group_name_H-M   'P 1'
#
loop_
_entity.id
_entity.type
_entity.pdbx_description
1 polymer ?
#
loop_
_entity_poly.entity_id
_entity_poly.type
_entity_poly.pdbx_seq_one_letter_code
_entity_poly.pdbx_strand_id
1 'polypeptide(L)'
;MKNENNLKRRVQLNKKIKKKSISKKRKFNKYFEKKCITNTNNTNIPISNKKSNKYSDDIKKSKGFSIVETKIVFNNFKVRNRSLFFIDHRRNKILNSTLKINTKKLFMMHTTTNIINQFKN
;
A
#
# COMPACT_ATOMS: atom_id res chain seq x y z
N MET A 1 -48.55 -30.18 7.71
CA MET A 1 -47.94 -28.93 7.19
C MET A 1 -46.64 -28.57 7.94
N LYS A 2 -45.52 -29.30 7.74
CA LYS A 2 -44.23 -29.04 8.44
C LYS A 2 -43.13 -28.43 7.54
N ASN A 3 -43.40 -28.24 6.24
CA ASN A 3 -42.38 -27.86 5.25
C ASN A 3 -42.24 -26.35 4.98
N GLU A 4 -43.29 -25.54 5.16
CA GLU A 4 -43.22 -24.09 4.86
C GLU A 4 -42.25 -23.33 5.78
N ASN A 5 -42.17 -23.72 7.05
CA ASN A 5 -41.26 -23.08 8.02
C ASN A 5 -39.78 -23.34 7.68
N ASN A 6 -39.46 -24.51 7.13
CA ASN A 6 -38.11 -24.83 6.68
C ASN A 6 -37.72 -24.06 5.41
N LEU A 7 -38.67 -23.83 4.51
CA LEU A 7 -38.44 -23.03 3.31
C LEU A 7 -38.20 -21.55 3.68
N LYS A 8 -39.05 -20.97 4.55
CA LYS A 8 -38.88 -19.59 5.04
C LYS A 8 -37.54 -19.40 5.78
N ARG A 9 -37.13 -20.36 6.62
CA ARG A 9 -35.82 -20.36 7.28
C ARG A 9 -34.65 -20.44 6.29
N ARG A 10 -34.69 -21.32 5.30
CA ARG A 10 -33.64 -21.43 4.25
C ARG A 10 -33.52 -20.15 3.42
N VAL A 11 -34.63 -19.54 3.03
CA VAL A 11 -34.64 -18.29 2.25
C VAL A 11 -34.08 -17.11 3.07
N GLN A 12 -34.41 -17.00 4.36
CA GLN A 12 -33.83 -15.99 5.25
C GLN A 12 -32.33 -16.21 5.49
N LEU A 13 -31.88 -17.46 5.66
CA LEU A 13 -30.45 -17.81 5.76
C LEU A 13 -29.69 -17.43 4.48
N ASN A 14 -30.23 -17.73 3.29
CA ASN A 14 -29.63 -17.34 2.02
C ASN A 14 -29.61 -15.82 1.80
N LYS A 15 -30.63 -15.07 2.24
CA LYS A 15 -30.60 -13.60 2.25
C LYS A 15 -29.53 -13.05 3.20
N LYS A 16 -29.33 -13.65 4.38
CA LYS A 16 -28.25 -13.29 5.32
C LYS A 16 -26.86 -13.64 4.79
N ILE A 17 -26.71 -14.79 4.13
CA ILE A 17 -25.45 -15.22 3.50
C ILE A 17 -25.13 -14.41 2.24
N LYS A 18 -26.14 -13.97 1.45
CA LYS A 18 -25.94 -13.02 0.33
C LYS A 18 -25.58 -11.61 0.82
N LYS A 19 -26.07 -11.20 1.99
CA LYS A 19 -25.53 -10.08 2.77
C LYS A 19 -24.20 -10.45 3.47
N LYS A 20 -23.36 -11.28 2.83
CA LYS A 20 -22.00 -11.63 3.28
C LYS A 20 -21.31 -10.34 3.65
N SER A 21 -21.28 -10.07 4.96
CA SER A 21 -20.63 -8.92 5.53
C SER A 21 -19.22 -8.91 4.99
N ILE A 22 -18.85 -7.84 4.27
CA ILE A 22 -17.47 -7.64 3.84
C ILE A 22 -16.59 -7.95 5.06
N SER A 23 -15.70 -8.95 4.93
CA SER A 23 -14.92 -9.43 6.07
C SER A 23 -14.20 -8.25 6.71
N LYS A 24 -14.03 -8.26 8.04
CA LYS A 24 -13.34 -7.18 8.77
C LYS A 24 -12.01 -6.80 8.08
N LYS A 25 -11.30 -7.80 7.54
CA LYS A 25 -10.08 -7.65 6.72
C LYS A 25 -10.29 -6.81 5.44
N ARG A 26 -11.36 -7.06 4.67
CA ARG A 26 -11.64 -6.33 3.42
C ARG A 26 -12.15 -4.91 3.69
N LYS A 27 -12.90 -4.68 4.78
CA LYS A 27 -13.27 -3.32 5.24
C LYS A 27 -12.03 -2.53 5.67
N PHE A 28 -11.15 -3.16 6.45
CA PHE A 28 -9.89 -2.56 6.89
C PHE A 28 -8.97 -2.19 5.72
N ASN A 29 -8.78 -3.08 4.74
CA ASN A 29 -7.94 -2.79 3.57
C ASN A 29 -8.44 -1.56 2.78
N LYS A 30 -9.75 -1.44 2.56
CA LYS A 30 -10.34 -0.29 1.85
C LYS A 30 -10.13 1.02 2.62
N TYR A 31 -10.23 0.99 3.95
CA TYR A 31 -9.92 2.13 4.81
C TYR A 31 -8.42 2.47 4.77
N PHE A 32 -7.56 1.45 4.88
CA PHE A 32 -6.11 1.60 4.88
C PHE A 32 -5.57 2.19 3.57
N GLU A 33 -6.08 1.73 2.43
CA GLU A 33 -5.73 2.30 1.11
C GLU A 33 -6.07 3.79 1.02
N LYS A 34 -7.26 4.20 1.51
CA LYS A 34 -7.63 5.63 1.55
C LYS A 34 -6.69 6.44 2.47
N LYS A 35 -6.37 5.93 3.67
CA LYS A 35 -5.45 6.59 4.63
C LYS A 35 -4.02 6.69 4.11
N CYS A 36 -3.61 5.68 3.35
CA CYS A 36 -2.34 5.68 2.64
C CYS A 36 -2.27 6.80 1.58
N ILE A 37 -3.33 6.98 0.79
CA ILE A 37 -3.43 8.03 -0.25
C ILE A 37 -3.47 9.44 0.37
N THR A 38 -4.14 9.65 1.50
CA THR A 38 -4.10 10.99 2.15
C THR A 38 -2.71 11.31 2.69
N ASN A 39 -1.96 10.31 3.17
CA ASN A 39 -0.57 10.48 3.61
C ASN A 39 0.45 10.64 2.47
N THR A 40 0.07 10.43 1.20
CA THR A 40 1.01 10.60 0.08
C THR A 40 1.36 12.05 -0.21
N ASN A 41 0.55 13.01 0.21
CA ASN A 41 0.61 14.37 -0.33
C ASN A 41 1.72 15.26 0.25
N ASN A 42 2.44 14.85 1.31
CA ASN A 42 3.31 15.78 2.04
C ASN A 42 4.80 15.44 2.16
N THR A 43 5.33 14.35 1.59
CA THR A 43 6.81 14.13 1.62
C THR A 43 7.31 13.17 0.54
N ASN A 44 8.50 13.46 -0.01
CA ASN A 44 9.36 12.57 -0.81
C ASN A 44 9.93 11.37 -0.01
N ILE A 45 9.45 11.19 1.22
CA ILE A 45 9.90 10.16 2.15
C ILE A 45 8.99 8.93 1.97
N PRO A 46 9.57 7.72 1.89
CA PRO A 46 8.79 6.49 1.84
C PRO A 46 8.04 6.26 3.14
N ILE A 47 6.97 5.48 3.06
CA ILE A 47 6.15 5.13 4.22
C ILE A 47 6.30 3.65 4.56
N SER A 48 6.10 3.33 5.84
CA SER A 48 6.06 1.96 6.35
C SER A 48 4.99 1.82 7.42
N ASN A 49 4.47 0.62 7.61
CA ASN A 49 3.56 0.35 8.73
C ASN A 49 4.37 0.28 10.03
N LYS A 50 3.82 0.84 11.12
CA LYS A 50 4.32 0.51 12.45
C LYS A 50 4.12 -0.98 12.70
N LYS A 51 5.10 -1.60 13.37
CA LYS A 51 4.92 -2.93 13.95
C LYS A 51 4.01 -2.79 15.17
N SER A 52 2.70 -2.71 14.95
CA SER A 52 1.72 -3.09 15.97
C SER A 52 0.83 -4.19 15.37
N ASN A 53 -0.13 -4.70 16.14
CA ASN A 53 -0.96 -5.86 15.83
C ASN A 53 -1.37 -5.99 14.34
N LYS A 54 -1.70 -7.22 13.92
CA LYS A 54 -1.99 -7.68 12.53
C LYS A 54 -2.91 -6.79 11.67
N TYR A 55 -3.61 -5.82 12.27
CA TYR A 55 -4.51 -4.84 11.64
C TYR A 55 -4.18 -3.39 12.04
N SER A 56 -2.91 -3.03 12.10
CA SER A 56 -2.48 -1.65 12.36
C SER A 56 -2.54 -0.80 11.10
N ASP A 57 -3.31 0.28 11.18
CA ASP A 57 -3.41 1.35 10.18
C ASP A 57 -2.43 2.50 10.47
N ASP A 58 -1.50 2.30 11.39
CA ASP A 58 -0.47 3.28 11.71
C ASP A 58 0.63 3.26 10.66
N ILE A 59 0.63 4.32 9.86
CA ILE A 59 1.65 4.60 8.86
C ILE A 59 2.67 5.54 9.50
N LYS A 60 3.96 5.23 9.32
CA LYS A 60 5.07 6.10 9.70
C LYS A 60 5.98 6.37 8.52
N LYS A 61 6.70 7.49 8.57
CA LYS A 61 7.84 7.75 7.68
C LYS A 61 8.89 6.64 7.88
N SER A 62 9.42 6.12 6.78
CA SER A 62 10.50 5.15 6.81
C SER A 62 11.85 5.84 6.55
N LYS A 63 12.94 5.18 6.96
CA LYS A 63 14.30 5.72 6.80
C LYS A 63 14.71 5.87 5.32
N GLY A 64 14.19 5.01 4.45
CA GLY A 64 14.54 4.97 3.04
C GLY A 64 13.70 3.97 2.25
N PHE A 65 13.84 4.00 0.93
CA PHE A 65 13.21 3.07 0.00
C PHE A 65 13.82 1.69 0.15
N SER A 66 13.02 0.64 0.01
CA SER A 66 13.54 -0.73 0.04
C SER A 66 14.22 -1.07 -1.28
N ILE A 67 15.16 -2.02 -1.24
CA ILE A 67 15.78 -2.63 -2.43
C ILE A 67 14.70 -3.12 -3.42
N VAL A 68 13.60 -3.68 -2.90
CA VAL A 68 12.51 -4.19 -3.75
C VAL A 68 11.82 -3.04 -4.49
N GLU A 69 11.52 -1.95 -3.80
CA GLU A 69 10.90 -0.75 -4.40
C GLU A 69 11.83 -0.14 -5.45
N THR A 70 13.13 -0.04 -5.17
CA THR A 70 14.10 0.50 -6.13
C THR A 70 14.27 -0.39 -7.36
N LYS A 71 14.27 -1.72 -7.18
CA LYS A 71 14.38 -2.66 -8.31
C LYS A 71 13.18 -2.57 -9.25
N ILE A 72 11.98 -2.40 -8.70
CA ILE A 72 10.75 -2.24 -9.50
C ILE A 72 10.80 -0.98 -10.36
N VAL A 73 11.30 0.13 -9.81
CA VAL A 73 11.31 1.41 -10.56
C VAL A 73 12.45 1.48 -11.56
N PHE A 74 13.62 0.93 -11.22
CA PHE A 74 14.83 1.13 -12.01
C PHE A 74 15.34 -0.13 -12.73
N ASN A 75 14.56 -1.21 -12.82
CA ASN A 75 14.90 -2.44 -13.57
C ASN A 75 16.38 -2.88 -13.43
N ASN A 76 16.82 -3.13 -12.20
CA ASN A 76 18.20 -3.56 -11.87
C ASN A 76 19.33 -2.57 -12.18
N PHE A 77 19.05 -1.28 -12.41
CA PHE A 77 20.11 -0.28 -12.44
C PHE A 77 20.97 -0.38 -11.17
N LYS A 78 22.30 -0.42 -11.35
CA LYS A 78 23.25 -0.03 -10.30
C LYS A 78 22.81 1.36 -9.87
N VAL A 79 22.10 1.47 -8.75
CA VAL A 79 21.54 2.73 -8.25
C VAL A 79 22.72 3.63 -7.88
N ARG A 80 23.27 4.32 -8.88
CA ARG A 80 24.47 5.15 -8.79
C ARG A 80 24.16 6.51 -8.18
N ASN A 81 22.93 7.01 -8.34
CA ASN A 81 22.49 8.26 -7.74
C ASN A 81 22.04 8.05 -6.29
N ARG A 82 23.02 7.91 -5.39
CA ARG A 82 22.84 7.90 -3.93
C ARG A 82 22.40 9.27 -3.36
N SER A 83 22.46 10.34 -4.15
CA SER A 83 22.23 11.71 -3.68
C SER A 83 20.76 12.10 -3.54
N LEU A 84 19.83 11.40 -4.19
CA LEU A 84 18.42 11.84 -4.31
C LEU A 84 17.47 11.20 -3.31
N PHE A 85 17.78 9.98 -2.88
CA PHE A 85 16.94 9.23 -1.95
C PHE A 85 17.76 8.19 -1.19
N PHE A 86 17.36 7.93 0.05
CA PHE A 86 17.99 6.90 0.88
C PHE A 86 17.43 5.52 0.54
N ILE A 87 18.32 4.53 0.47
CA ILE A 87 17.96 3.12 0.36
C ILE A 87 18.15 2.45 1.73
N ASP A 88 17.08 1.87 2.27
CA ASP A 88 17.15 1.05 3.49
C ASP A 88 17.21 -0.43 3.11
N HIS A 89 18.43 -0.96 3.07
CA HIS A 89 18.71 -2.36 2.75
C HIS A 89 18.12 -3.35 3.73
N ARG A 90 17.72 -2.91 4.93
CA ARG A 90 17.15 -3.79 5.97
C ARG A 90 15.63 -3.93 5.88
N ARG A 91 14.97 -3.12 5.03
CA ARG A 91 13.51 -3.09 4.94
C ARG A 91 12.98 -4.13 3.94
N ASN A 92 12.74 -5.35 4.44
CA ASN A 92 12.29 -6.48 3.60
C ASN A 92 10.77 -6.77 3.71
N LYS A 93 10.13 -6.40 4.82
CA LYS A 93 8.69 -6.61 5.01
C LYS A 93 7.90 -5.42 4.47
N ILE A 94 7.26 -5.59 3.31
CA ILE A 94 6.51 -4.54 2.62
C ILE A 94 5.12 -5.08 2.29
N LEU A 95 4.08 -4.32 2.64
CA LEU A 95 2.71 -4.64 2.24
C LEU A 95 2.51 -4.19 0.79
N ASN A 96 1.67 -4.88 0.04
CA ASN A 96 1.43 -4.53 -1.36
C ASN A 96 0.91 -3.09 -1.55
N SER A 97 0.10 -2.60 -0.61
CA SER A 97 -0.40 -1.21 -0.60
C SER A 97 0.72 -0.19 -0.41
N THR A 98 1.66 -0.42 0.53
CA THR A 98 2.80 0.48 0.73
C THR A 98 3.84 0.36 -0.38
N LEU A 99 4.03 -0.84 -0.95
CA LEU A 99 4.85 -1.08 -2.12
C LEU A 99 4.41 -0.19 -3.29
N LYS A 100 3.14 -0.27 -3.68
CA LYS A 100 2.56 0.49 -4.79
C LYS A 100 2.72 2.02 -4.63
N ILE A 101 2.62 2.50 -3.41
CA ILE A 101 2.73 3.92 -3.10
C ILE A 101 4.18 4.39 -3.15
N ASN A 102 5.08 3.65 -2.52
CA ASN A 102 6.48 4.01 -2.47
C ASN A 102 7.12 3.92 -3.86
N THR A 103 6.76 2.93 -4.68
CA THR A 103 7.25 2.84 -6.07
C THR A 103 6.76 4.02 -6.91
N LYS A 104 5.48 4.42 -6.78
CA LYS A 104 4.97 5.63 -7.46
C LYS A 104 5.72 6.89 -7.02
N LYS A 105 5.94 7.08 -5.70
CA LYS A 105 6.72 8.22 -5.18
C LYS A 105 8.13 8.25 -5.76
N LEU A 106 8.82 7.11 -5.72
CA LEU A 106 10.18 6.99 -6.20
C LEU A 106 10.29 7.28 -7.70
N PHE A 107 9.33 6.80 -8.49
CA PHE A 107 9.25 7.11 -9.92
C PHE A 107 9.08 8.62 -10.16
N MET A 108 8.15 9.28 -9.45
CA MET A 108 7.94 10.73 -9.57
C MET A 108 9.18 11.54 -9.19
N MET A 109 9.89 11.17 -8.11
CA MET A 109 11.13 11.84 -7.71
C MET A 109 12.23 11.73 -8.77
N HIS A 110 12.33 10.57 -9.41
CA HIS A 110 13.30 10.36 -10.48
C HIS A 110 12.95 11.19 -11.72
N THR A 111 11.69 11.19 -12.16
CA THR A 111 11.29 11.95 -13.35
C THR A 111 11.45 13.46 -13.15
N THR A 112 11.06 13.99 -11.99
CA THR A 112 11.24 15.43 -11.70
C THR A 112 12.72 15.81 -11.68
N THR A 113 13.57 14.96 -11.11
CA THR A 113 15.02 15.23 -11.10
C THR A 113 15.61 15.21 -12.50
N ASN A 114 15.19 14.25 -13.35
CA ASN A 114 15.67 14.18 -14.74
C ASN A 114 15.24 15.42 -15.53
N ILE A 115 14.00 15.89 -15.34
CA ILE A 115 13.52 17.14 -15.96
C ILE A 115 14.36 18.33 -15.49
N ILE A 116 14.58 18.47 -14.17
CA ILE A 116 15.40 19.56 -13.62
C ILE A 116 16.83 19.53 -14.19
N ASN A 117 17.42 18.34 -14.31
CA ASN A 117 18.76 18.19 -14.88
C ASN A 117 18.81 18.56 -16.38
N GLN A 118 17.72 18.30 -17.13
CA GLN A 118 17.62 18.74 -18.53
C GLN A 118 17.53 20.25 -18.68
N PHE A 119 16.89 20.96 -17.75
CA PHE A 119 16.83 22.43 -17.78
C PHE A 119 18.13 23.13 -17.34
N LYS A 120 19.04 22.41 -16.66
CA LYS A 120 20.32 22.96 -16.20
C LYS A 120 21.45 22.81 -17.23
N ASN A 121 21.29 21.89 -18.17
CA ASN A 121 22.22 21.64 -19.28
C ASN A 121 21.74 22.38 -20.53
#